data_AF-A0A7C1GQE2-F1
#
_entry.id   AF-A0A7C1GQE2-F1
#
_cell.length_a   1.000
_cell.length_b   1.000
_cell.length_c   1.000
_cell.angle_alpha   90.00
_cell.angle_beta   90.00
_cell.angle_gamma   90.00
#
_symmetry.space_group_name_H-M   'P 1'
#
loop_
_entity.id
_entity.type
_entity.pdbx_description
1 polymer ?
#
loop_
_entity_poly.entity_id
_entity_poly.type
_entity_poly.pdbx_seq_one_letter_code
_entity_poly.pdbx_strand_id
1 'polypeptide(L)'
;MKRILQCLDERSRISLIEGLRRRVGKQGYLRALRDGHAKRRPRPCGLTVHSGIGCNALCKYCYIQDLGFEFTRVKPYHLTGDELVLALLLNRFFKPGREGTFLAFGSITDPLHQACIERTMEYLAAIERFLGNPCQFSTKRRAPANFIDFLKKLKVSVSPLITLVSLKMAEVLEPNAPPPSERLD
;
A
#
# COMPACT_ATOMS: atom_id res chain seq x y z
N MET A 1 -6.60 1.78 26.02
CA MET A 1 -5.74 1.20 24.96
C MET A 1 -6.43 -0.03 24.37
N LYS A 2 -6.86 -0.01 23.10
CA LYS A 2 -7.32 -1.25 22.44
C LYS A 2 -6.09 -2.11 22.14
N ARG A 3 -6.03 -3.32 22.70
CA ARG A 3 -5.04 -4.35 22.30
C ARG A 3 -5.19 -4.56 20.79
N ILE A 4 -4.12 -4.29 20.03
CA ILE A 4 -4.06 -4.72 18.63
C ILE A 4 -4.01 -6.25 18.68
N LEU A 5 -5.07 -6.90 18.21
CA LEU A 5 -5.24 -8.36 18.30
C LEU A 5 -4.16 -9.08 17.47
N GLN A 6 -3.71 -10.24 17.96
CA GLN A 6 -2.75 -11.12 17.29
C GLN A 6 -3.33 -11.62 15.95
N CYS A 7 -4.59 -12.05 15.98
CA CYS A 7 -5.48 -12.18 14.83
C CYS A 7 -6.90 -11.73 15.21
N LEU A 8 -7.63 -11.16 14.25
CA LEU A 8 -9.04 -10.83 14.39
C LEU A 8 -9.87 -12.10 14.16
N ASP A 9 -10.68 -12.50 15.14
CA ASP A 9 -11.61 -13.62 15.00
C ASP A 9 -12.76 -13.30 14.03
N GLU A 10 -13.50 -14.32 13.59
CA GLU A 10 -14.54 -14.16 12.57
C GLU A 10 -15.70 -13.28 13.02
N ARG A 11 -16.10 -13.33 14.30
CA ARG A 11 -17.19 -12.46 14.81
C ARG A 11 -16.74 -11.00 14.81
N SER A 12 -15.51 -10.74 15.26
CA SER A 12 -14.89 -9.42 15.21
C SER A 12 -14.73 -8.92 13.77
N ARG A 13 -14.36 -9.81 12.83
CA ARG A 13 -14.29 -9.50 11.39
C ARG A 13 -15.63 -9.05 10.85
N ILE A 14 -16.70 -9.81 11.10
CA ILE A 14 -18.06 -9.49 10.64
C ILE A 14 -18.52 -8.15 11.22
N SER A 15 -18.35 -7.94 12.54
CA SER A 15 -18.71 -6.68 13.20
C SER A 15 -17.98 -5.47 12.60
N LEU A 16 -16.69 -5.63 12.29
CA LEU A 16 -15.90 -4.57 11.65
C LEU A 16 -16.37 -4.28 10.22
N ILE A 17 -16.70 -5.31 9.43
CA ILE A 17 -17.28 -5.15 8.09
C ILE A 17 -18.57 -4.34 8.16
N GLU A 18 -19.48 -4.67 9.07
CA GLU A 18 -20.74 -3.94 9.24
C GLU A 18 -20.54 -2.49 9.69
N GLY A 19 -19.58 -2.27 10.60
CA GLY A 19 -19.20 -0.93 11.05
C GLY A 19 -18.65 -0.07 9.90
N LEU A 20 -17.75 -0.62 9.09
CA LEU A 20 -17.18 0.08 7.93
C LEU A 20 -18.21 0.29 6.82
N ARG A 21 -19.05 -0.71 6.53
CA ARG A 21 -20.15 -0.61 5.56
C ARG A 21 -21.08 0.57 5.88
N ARG A 22 -21.37 0.81 7.16
CA ARG A 22 -22.14 1.98 7.61
C ARG A 22 -21.41 3.30 7.39
N ARG A 23 -20.10 3.36 7.69
CA ARG A 23 -19.28 4.59 7.51
C ARG A 23 -19.11 4.98 6.04
N VAL A 24 -18.82 4.02 5.15
CA VAL A 24 -18.55 4.30 3.73
C VAL A 24 -19.84 4.45 2.90
N GLY A 25 -20.98 4.06 3.47
CA GLY A 25 -22.27 4.08 2.81
C GLY A 25 -22.39 3.07 1.66
N LYS A 26 -23.56 3.06 1.00
CA LYS A 26 -23.87 2.10 -0.07
C LYS A 26 -22.88 2.16 -1.24
N GLN A 27 -22.54 3.35 -1.70
CA GLN A 27 -21.65 3.53 -2.85
C GLN A 27 -20.19 3.14 -2.52
N GLY A 28 -19.69 3.50 -1.34
CA GLY A 28 -18.35 3.10 -0.92
C GLY A 28 -18.23 1.59 -0.71
N TYR A 29 -19.29 0.96 -0.17
CA TYR A 29 -19.35 -0.50 -0.06
C TYR A 29 -19.28 -1.18 -1.43
N LEU A 30 -20.02 -0.68 -2.43
CA LEU A 30 -19.98 -1.21 -3.79
C LEU A 30 -18.61 -1.02 -4.46
N ARG A 31 -17.93 0.12 -4.22
CA ARG A 31 -16.55 0.33 -4.68
C ARG A 31 -15.62 -0.72 -4.08
N ALA A 32 -15.61 -0.84 -2.75
CA ALA A 32 -14.77 -1.79 -2.04
C ALA A 32 -15.01 -3.26 -2.46
N LEU A 33 -16.27 -3.65 -2.62
CA LEU A 33 -16.65 -5.01 -3.05
C LEU A 33 -16.21 -5.33 -4.48
N ARG A 34 -16.28 -4.35 -5.39
CA ARG A 34 -15.92 -4.54 -6.80
C ARG A 34 -14.41 -4.49 -7.03
N ASP A 35 -13.68 -3.82 -6.17
CA ASP A 35 -12.25 -3.60 -6.27
C ASP A 35 -11.41 -4.91 -6.26
N GLY A 36 -10.26 -4.88 -6.93
CA GLY A 36 -9.36 -6.03 -7.04
C GLY A 36 -8.80 -6.51 -5.69
N HIS A 37 -8.62 -5.62 -4.71
CA HIS A 37 -8.16 -5.96 -3.36
C HIS A 37 -9.14 -6.90 -2.65
N ALA A 38 -10.44 -6.89 -2.99
CA ALA A 38 -11.45 -7.77 -2.40
C ALA A 38 -11.44 -9.21 -2.94
N LYS A 39 -10.67 -9.49 -4.00
CA LYS A 39 -10.80 -10.77 -4.74
C LYS A 39 -9.46 -11.48 -4.95
N ARG A 40 -8.37 -10.73 -5.06
CA ARG A 40 -7.08 -11.28 -5.48
C ARG A 40 -6.39 -12.11 -4.40
N ARG A 41 -5.63 -13.11 -4.83
CA ARG A 41 -4.77 -13.90 -3.95
C ARG A 41 -3.50 -13.10 -3.58
N PRO A 42 -2.93 -13.32 -2.38
CA PRO A 42 -1.59 -12.87 -2.06
C PRO A 42 -0.54 -13.42 -3.05
N ARG A 43 0.53 -12.67 -3.23
CA ARG A 43 1.78 -13.08 -3.89
C ARG A 43 2.78 -13.59 -2.83
N PRO A 44 3.95 -14.12 -3.21
CA PRO A 44 4.99 -14.48 -2.23
C PRO A 44 5.36 -13.33 -1.27
N CYS A 45 5.28 -12.09 -1.76
CA CYS A 45 5.48 -10.88 -0.94
C CYS A 45 4.23 -10.43 -0.16
N GLY A 46 3.22 -11.28 0.02
CA GLY A 46 1.94 -10.93 0.65
C GLY A 46 0.90 -10.36 -0.31
N LEU A 47 -0.16 -9.77 0.24
CA LEU A 47 -1.21 -9.14 -0.55
C LEU A 47 -0.78 -7.72 -0.91
N THR A 48 -0.66 -7.44 -2.20
CA THR A 48 -0.28 -6.10 -2.63
C THR A 48 -1.35 -5.08 -2.25
N VAL A 49 -0.95 -3.84 -1.98
CA VAL A 49 -1.83 -2.69 -1.75
C VAL A 49 -1.40 -1.57 -2.69
N HIS A 50 -2.36 -0.96 -3.37
CA HIS A 50 -2.08 0.07 -4.38
C HIS A 50 -2.51 1.43 -3.87
N SER A 51 -1.55 2.29 -3.48
CA SER A 51 -1.84 3.69 -3.13
C SER A 51 -1.95 4.61 -4.37
N GLY A 52 -1.58 4.10 -5.53
CA GLY A 52 -1.72 4.77 -6.82
C GLY A 52 -1.54 3.81 -7.99
N ILE A 53 -1.66 4.37 -9.18
CA ILE A 53 -1.54 3.67 -10.47
C ILE A 53 -0.61 4.47 -11.38
N GLY A 54 0.32 3.78 -12.03
CA GLY A 54 1.31 4.36 -12.93
C GLY A 54 2.57 4.83 -12.22
N CYS A 55 3.62 5.10 -12.99
CA CYS A 55 4.90 5.61 -12.48
C CYS A 55 5.64 6.39 -13.57
N ASN A 56 6.20 7.56 -13.23
CA ASN A 56 6.94 8.43 -14.15
C ASN A 56 8.47 8.29 -14.09
N ALA A 57 8.97 7.26 -13.41
CA ALA A 57 10.41 7.02 -13.27
C ALA A 57 11.10 6.49 -14.54
N LEU A 58 10.31 6.02 -15.53
CA LEU A 58 10.81 5.51 -16.82
C LEU A 58 11.90 4.43 -16.72
N CYS A 59 11.85 3.60 -15.68
CA CYS A 59 12.85 2.54 -15.53
C CYS A 59 12.73 1.53 -16.68
N LYS A 60 13.84 1.26 -17.38
CA LYS A 60 13.86 0.43 -18.61
C LYS A 60 13.48 -1.03 -18.38
N TYR A 61 13.55 -1.49 -17.13
CA TYR A 61 13.25 -2.86 -16.73
C TYR A 61 11.88 -2.99 -16.03
N CYS A 62 11.09 -1.92 -16.00
CA CYS A 62 9.85 -1.87 -15.22
C CYS A 62 8.72 -2.64 -15.91
N TYR A 63 8.15 -3.62 -15.21
CA TYR A 63 7.11 -4.51 -15.73
C TYR A 63 5.72 -3.90 -15.83
N ILE A 64 5.46 -2.70 -15.27
CA ILE A 64 4.08 -2.20 -15.14
C ILE A 64 3.45 -1.87 -16.51
N GLN A 65 4.27 -1.71 -17.55
CA GLN A 65 3.86 -1.43 -18.93
C GLN A 65 3.23 -2.68 -19.56
N ASP A 66 3.84 -3.83 -19.30
CA ASP A 66 3.36 -5.14 -19.73
C ASP A 66 2.01 -5.49 -19.05
N LEU A 67 1.70 -4.82 -17.94
CA LEU A 67 0.40 -4.91 -17.25
C LEU A 67 -0.64 -3.90 -17.77
N GLY A 68 -0.30 -3.07 -18.76
CA GLY A 68 -1.19 -2.09 -19.38
C GLY A 68 -1.28 -0.74 -18.64
N PHE A 69 -0.35 -0.42 -17.74
CA PHE A 69 -0.32 0.89 -17.06
C PHE A 69 0.53 1.92 -17.81
N GLU A 70 0.11 3.20 -17.73
CA GLU A 70 0.84 4.32 -18.32
C GLU A 70 2.08 4.71 -17.50
N PHE A 71 3.17 5.09 -18.19
CA PHE A 71 4.42 5.56 -17.60
C PHE A 71 4.52 7.08 -17.47
N THR A 72 3.52 7.82 -17.94
CA THR A 72 3.61 9.28 -18.03
C THR A 72 2.74 9.97 -16.98
N ARG A 73 1.81 9.24 -16.36
CA ARG A 73 0.85 9.79 -15.41
C ARG A 73 0.74 8.89 -14.20
N VAL A 74 0.85 9.51 -13.03
CA VAL A 74 0.62 8.85 -11.74
C VAL A 74 -0.67 9.40 -11.17
N LYS A 75 -1.57 8.51 -10.74
CA LYS A 75 -2.83 8.90 -10.11
C LYS A 75 -2.96 8.21 -8.76
N PRO A 76 -3.45 8.90 -7.72
CA PRO A 76 -3.79 8.25 -6.46
C PRO A 76 -4.86 7.17 -6.69
N TYR A 77 -4.82 6.12 -5.88
CA TYR A 77 -5.82 5.06 -5.98
C TYR A 77 -7.17 5.58 -5.50
N HIS A 78 -8.24 5.03 -6.08
CA HIS A 78 -9.58 5.59 -5.99
C HIS A 78 -10.31 5.26 -4.68
N LEU A 79 -9.85 4.26 -3.92
CA LEU A 79 -10.43 3.91 -2.63
C LEU A 79 -9.91 4.83 -1.52
N THR A 80 -10.77 5.18 -0.56
CA THR A 80 -10.35 5.73 0.73
C THR A 80 -9.75 4.66 1.64
N GLY A 81 -9.15 5.05 2.76
CA GLY A 81 -8.58 4.12 3.74
C GLY A 81 -9.62 3.17 4.32
N ASP A 82 -10.80 3.67 4.68
CA ASP A 82 -11.91 2.85 5.18
C ASP A 82 -12.42 1.88 4.09
N GLU A 83 -12.48 2.34 2.83
CA GLU A 83 -12.88 1.49 1.69
C GLU A 83 -11.84 0.42 1.36
N LEU A 84 -10.55 0.73 1.45
CA LEU A 84 -9.47 -0.25 1.31
C LEU A 84 -9.59 -1.32 2.39
N VAL A 85 -9.71 -0.92 3.66
CA VAL A 85 -9.83 -1.87 4.77
C VAL A 85 -11.04 -2.77 4.58
N LEU A 86 -12.17 -2.21 4.16
CA LEU A 86 -13.35 -2.99 3.82
C LEU A 86 -13.08 -3.96 2.66
N ALA A 87 -12.43 -3.52 1.58
CA ALA A 87 -12.07 -4.39 0.47
C ALA A 87 -11.18 -5.57 0.94
N LEU A 88 -10.17 -5.30 1.76
CA LEU A 88 -9.32 -6.33 2.36
C LEU A 88 -10.14 -7.32 3.21
N LEU A 89 -11.04 -6.82 4.07
CA LEU A 89 -11.90 -7.67 4.90
C LEU A 89 -12.91 -8.50 4.10
N LEU A 90 -13.28 -8.08 2.90
CA LEU A 90 -14.13 -8.86 1.99
C LEU A 90 -13.33 -9.94 1.23
N ASN A 91 -12.01 -9.88 1.25
CA ASN A 91 -11.16 -10.85 0.58
C ASN A 91 -11.02 -12.14 1.39
N ARG A 92 -11.48 -13.26 0.81
CA ARG A 92 -11.40 -14.60 1.43
C ARG A 92 -9.98 -15.09 1.73
N PHE A 93 -8.97 -14.55 1.04
CA PHE A 93 -7.56 -14.90 1.22
C PHE A 93 -6.85 -14.01 2.24
N PHE A 94 -7.51 -12.94 2.70
CA PHE A 94 -6.94 -12.00 3.64
C PHE A 94 -7.23 -12.42 5.08
N LYS A 95 -6.17 -12.48 5.89
CA LYS A 95 -6.23 -12.73 7.33
C LYS A 95 -5.89 -11.43 8.07
N PRO A 96 -6.80 -10.82 8.82
CA PRO A 96 -6.52 -9.62 9.60
C PRO A 96 -5.75 -9.91 10.89
N GLY A 97 -4.90 -8.96 11.31
CA GLY A 97 -4.12 -9.01 12.56
C GLY A 97 -2.61 -8.98 12.36
N ARG A 98 -1.86 -8.89 13.48
CA ARG A 98 -0.38 -8.81 13.49
C ARG A 98 0.30 -10.03 12.89
N GLU A 99 -0.31 -11.20 13.02
CA GLU A 99 0.14 -12.46 12.40
C GLU A 99 -0.70 -12.81 11.16
N GLY A 100 -1.38 -11.80 10.62
CA GLY A 100 -2.21 -11.88 9.44
C GLY A 100 -1.42 -11.83 8.15
N THR A 101 -2.14 -11.63 7.05
CA THR A 101 -1.56 -11.44 5.73
C THR A 101 -0.69 -10.19 5.69
N PHE A 102 0.55 -10.33 5.24
CA PHE A 102 1.45 -9.20 5.00
C PHE A 102 0.94 -8.31 3.87
N LEU A 103 1.01 -6.99 4.04
CA LEU A 103 0.51 -6.00 3.08
C LEU A 103 1.67 -5.27 2.40
N ALA A 104 1.81 -5.44 1.09
CA ALA A 104 2.95 -4.91 0.33
C ALA A 104 2.55 -3.76 -0.61
N PHE A 105 3.13 -2.59 -0.38
CA PHE A 105 2.95 -1.40 -1.20
C PHE A 105 4.10 -1.27 -2.22
N GLY A 106 3.81 -0.68 -3.37
CA GLY A 106 4.83 -0.37 -4.38
C GLY A 106 4.86 -1.28 -5.62
N SER A 107 3.76 -2.00 -5.88
CA SER A 107 3.70 -2.96 -7.00
C SER A 107 3.34 -2.35 -8.37
N ILE A 108 2.60 -1.25 -8.44
CA ILE A 108 2.20 -0.63 -9.72
C ILE A 108 2.38 0.90 -9.73
N THR A 109 2.97 1.42 -8.65
CA THR A 109 3.32 2.82 -8.44
C THR A 109 4.39 2.90 -7.36
N ASP A 110 5.09 4.01 -7.24
CA ASP A 110 5.95 4.27 -6.07
C ASP A 110 5.09 4.88 -4.95
N PRO A 111 5.02 4.26 -3.76
CA PRO A 111 4.14 4.71 -2.67
C PRO A 111 4.56 6.06 -2.09
N LEU A 112 5.80 6.50 -2.33
CA LEU A 112 6.29 7.83 -1.93
C LEU A 112 6.29 8.83 -3.10
N HIS A 113 5.68 8.49 -4.23
CA HIS A 113 5.42 9.47 -5.29
C HIS A 113 4.54 10.60 -4.75
N GLN A 114 4.81 11.85 -5.15
CA GLN A 114 4.11 13.05 -4.66
C GLN A 114 2.57 12.95 -4.79
N ALA A 115 2.08 12.33 -5.87
CA ALA A 115 0.65 12.13 -6.11
C ALA A 115 0.01 11.01 -5.28
N CYS A 116 0.81 10.20 -4.56
CA CYS A 116 0.36 8.98 -3.88
C CYS A 116 0.67 8.97 -2.39
N ILE A 117 1.63 9.77 -1.91
CA ILE A 117 2.14 9.69 -0.55
C ILE A 117 1.05 9.93 0.51
N GLU A 118 0.13 10.87 0.26
CA GLU A 118 -1.01 11.10 1.16
C GLU A 118 -1.92 9.87 1.24
N ARG A 119 -2.18 9.22 0.10
CA ARG A 119 -2.98 7.98 0.05
C ARG A 119 -2.26 6.82 0.75
N THR A 120 -0.93 6.73 0.60
CA THR A 120 -0.11 5.77 1.33
C THR A 120 -0.23 5.97 2.85
N MET A 121 -0.12 7.22 3.33
CA MET A 121 -0.29 7.56 4.75
C MET A 121 -1.69 7.23 5.25
N GLU A 122 -2.73 7.59 4.51
CA GLU A 122 -4.13 7.26 4.84
C GLU A 122 -4.34 5.75 4.98
N TYR A 123 -3.78 4.95 4.06
CA TYR A 123 -3.88 3.50 4.09
C TYR A 123 -3.16 2.89 5.28
N LEU A 124 -1.92 3.33 5.56
CA LEU A 124 -1.17 2.86 6.74
C LEU A 124 -1.90 3.22 8.04
N ALA A 125 -2.48 4.42 8.14
CA ALA A 125 -3.27 4.84 9.29
C ALA A 125 -4.55 4.00 9.44
N ALA A 126 -5.26 3.71 8.35
CA ALA A 126 -6.44 2.84 8.37
C ALA A 126 -6.08 1.40 8.77
N ILE A 127 -4.97 0.86 8.25
CA ILE A 127 -4.47 -0.47 8.60
C ILE A 127 -4.12 -0.52 10.09
N GLU A 128 -3.39 0.46 10.63
CA GLU A 128 -3.12 0.53 12.07
C GLU A 128 -4.41 0.55 12.89
N ARG A 129 -5.35 1.42 12.50
CA ARG A 129 -6.60 1.66 13.24
C ARG A 129 -7.49 0.42 13.31
N PHE A 130 -7.54 -0.37 12.24
CA PHE A 130 -8.57 -1.41 12.09
C PHE A 130 -8.03 -2.84 12.01
N LEU A 131 -6.82 -3.03 11.47
CA LEU A 131 -6.34 -4.34 11.05
C LEU A 131 -5.11 -4.80 11.85
N GLY A 132 -4.13 -3.92 12.03
CA GLY A 132 -2.86 -4.23 12.69
C GLY A 132 -1.92 -5.13 11.88
N ASN A 133 -2.22 -5.38 10.61
CA ASN A 133 -1.41 -6.22 9.72
C ASN A 133 -0.02 -5.64 9.47
N PRO A 134 1.04 -6.47 9.42
CA PRO A 134 2.38 -6.01 9.06
C PRO A 134 2.40 -5.53 7.61
N CYS A 135 3.09 -4.41 7.39
CA CYS A 135 3.18 -3.74 6.11
C CYS A 135 4.63 -3.68 5.61
N GLN A 136 4.79 -3.56 4.30
CA GLN A 136 6.03 -3.14 3.66
C GLN A 136 5.73 -2.17 2.54
N PHE A 137 6.66 -1.27 2.25
CA PHE A 137 6.61 -0.48 1.03
C PHE A 137 7.95 -0.57 0.30
N SER A 138 7.91 -0.67 -1.03
CA SER A 138 9.10 -0.54 -1.87
C SER A 138 9.16 0.83 -2.52
N THR A 139 10.30 1.52 -2.46
CA THR A 139 10.46 2.85 -3.05
C THR A 139 11.85 3.05 -3.66
N LYS A 140 11.93 3.98 -4.62
CA LYS A 140 13.18 4.54 -5.16
C LYS A 140 13.40 5.98 -4.70
N ARG A 141 12.52 6.51 -3.85
CA ARG A 141 12.51 7.91 -3.46
C ARG A 141 12.97 8.06 -2.03
N ARG A 142 13.65 9.17 -1.76
CA ARG A 142 13.91 9.64 -0.42
C ARG A 142 12.60 9.88 0.32
N ALA A 143 12.49 9.38 1.53
CA ALA A 143 11.32 9.62 2.36
C ALA A 143 11.33 11.08 2.87
N PRO A 144 10.26 11.87 2.64
CA PRO A 144 10.22 13.23 3.16
C PRO A 144 10.02 13.21 4.69
N ALA A 145 10.49 14.25 5.38
CA ALA A 145 10.51 14.32 6.84
C ALA A 145 9.13 14.09 7.48
N ASN A 146 8.07 14.66 6.89
CA ASN A 146 6.69 14.47 7.34
C ASN A 146 6.23 13.00 7.28
N PHE A 147 6.69 12.24 6.28
CA PHE A 147 6.40 10.81 6.17
C PHE A 147 7.19 10.00 7.20
N ILE A 148 8.45 10.35 7.46
CA ILE A 148 9.27 9.74 8.51
C ILE A 148 8.62 9.97 9.89
N ASP A 149 8.21 11.20 10.18
CA ASP A 149 7.56 11.53 11.45
C ASP A 149 6.20 10.85 11.61
N PHE A 150 5.49 10.63 10.51
CA PHE A 150 4.29 9.80 10.48
C PHE A 150 4.62 8.33 10.80
N LEU A 151 5.61 7.74 10.13
CA LEU A 151 6.03 6.35 10.37
C LEU A 151 6.46 6.11 11.82
N LYS A 152 7.20 7.04 12.43
CA LYS A 152 7.62 6.96 13.85
C LYS A 152 6.44 6.88 14.82
N LYS A 153 5.28 7.42 14.45
CA LYS A 153 4.06 7.43 15.28
C LYS A 153 3.23 6.15 15.09
N LEU A 154 3.45 5.40 14.01
CA LEU A 154 2.76 4.14 13.77
C LEU A 154 3.24 3.05 14.74
N LYS A 155 2.28 2.28 15.23
CA LYS A 155 2.43 1.10 16.10
C LYS A 155 2.34 -0.20 15.32
N VAL A 156 1.89 -0.14 14.07
CA VAL A 156 1.93 -1.28 13.15
C VAL A 156 3.35 -1.45 12.60
N SER A 157 3.78 -2.69 12.40
CA SER A 157 5.09 -2.95 11.80
C SER A 157 5.08 -2.53 10.33
N VAL A 158 6.03 -1.67 9.96
CA VAL A 158 6.23 -1.23 8.58
C VAL A 158 7.69 -1.46 8.20
N SER A 159 7.94 -2.30 7.20
CA SER A 159 9.27 -2.56 6.65
C SER A 159 9.51 -1.70 5.39
N PRO A 160 10.47 -0.76 5.40
CA PRO A 160 10.88 -0.07 4.18
C PRO A 160 11.76 -0.98 3.31
N LEU A 161 11.47 -1.08 2.02
CA LEU A 161 12.31 -1.74 1.02
C LEU A 161 12.86 -0.69 0.05
N ILE A 162 14.12 -0.33 0.22
CA ILE A 162 14.79 0.66 -0.61
C ILE A 162 15.35 -0.03 -1.86
N THR A 163 14.89 0.40 -3.04
CA THR A 163 15.36 -0.18 -4.30
C THR A 163 16.67 0.46 -4.71
N LEU A 164 17.74 -0.33 -4.79
CA LEU A 164 19.02 0.06 -5.37
C LEU A 164 19.24 -0.68 -6.68
N VAL A 165 19.92 -0.02 -7.61
CA VAL A 165 20.40 -0.60 -8.87
C VAL A 165 21.90 -0.40 -8.97
N SER A 166 22.50 -0.86 -10.08
CA SER A 166 23.89 -0.56 -10.39
C SER A 166 24.17 0.93 -10.29
N LEU A 167 25.12 1.30 -9.42
CA LEU A 167 25.53 2.70 -9.21
C LEU A 167 26.08 3.33 -10.50
N LYS A 168 26.72 2.53 -11.35
CA LYS A 168 27.30 2.98 -12.63
C LYS A 168 26.27 3.13 -13.74
N MET A 169 25.17 2.38 -13.67
CA MET A 169 24.15 2.34 -14.73
C MET A 169 22.84 2.99 -14.32
N ALA A 170 22.77 3.64 -13.15
CA ALA A 170 21.54 4.15 -12.58
C ALA A 170 20.81 5.11 -13.53
N GLU A 171 21.53 6.07 -14.11
CA GLU A 171 20.97 7.04 -15.08
C GLU A 171 20.44 6.35 -16.35
N VAL A 172 21.11 5.29 -16.79
CA VAL A 172 20.72 4.54 -17.99
C VAL A 172 19.50 3.66 -17.72
N LEU A 173 19.44 3.02 -16.55
CA LEU A 173 18.39 2.07 -16.19
C LEU A 173 17.13 2.77 -15.65
N GLU A 174 17.30 3.92 -14.99
CA GLU A 174 16.26 4.61 -14.22
C GLU A 174 16.36 6.13 -14.40
N PRO A 175 16.21 6.64 -15.64
CA PRO A 175 16.56 8.01 -16.00
C PRO A 175 15.83 9.10 -15.21
N ASN A 176 14.63 8.82 -14.70
CA ASN A 176 13.84 9.78 -13.92
C ASN A 176 13.67 9.39 -12.43
N ALA A 177 14.41 8.37 -11.96
CA ALA A 177 14.43 8.04 -10.54
C ALA A 177 15.57 8.78 -9.83
N PRO A 178 15.42 9.13 -8.53
CA PRO A 178 16.53 9.68 -7.74
C PRO A 178 17.74 8.75 -7.75
N PRO A 179 18.98 9.24 -7.82
CA PRO A 179 20.17 8.37 -7.82
C PRO A 179 20.23 7.49 -6.55
N PRO A 180 20.85 6.30 -6.61
CA PRO A 180 20.92 5.38 -5.47
C PRO A 180 21.47 5.99 -4.18
N SER A 181 22.37 6.98 -4.25
CA SER A 181 22.90 7.69 -3.08
C SER A 181 21.79 8.40 -2.30
N GLU A 182 20.90 9.13 -2.97
CA GLU A 182 19.78 9.85 -2.32
C GLU A 182 18.74 8.92 -1.69
N ARG A 183 18.74 7.63 -2.06
CA ARG A 183 17.82 6.63 -1.51
C ARG A 183 18.28 6.10 -0.15
N LEU A 184 19.56 6.23 0.15
CA LEU A 184 20.20 5.76 1.37
C LEU A 184 20.24 6.82 2.48
N ASP A 185 19.94 8.08 2.14
CA ASP A 185 19.88 9.23 3.06
C ASP A 185 18.53 9.36 3.81
#